data_AF-A0A838DKK3-F1
#
_entry.id   AF-A0A838DKK3-F1
#
_cell.length_a   1.000
_cell.length_b   1.000
_cell.length_c   1.000
_cell.angle_alpha   90.00
_cell.angle_beta   90.00
_cell.angle_gamma   90.00
#
_symmetry.space_group_name_H-M   'P 1'
#
loop_
_entity.id
_entity.type
_entity.pdbx_description
1 polymer ?
#
loop_
_entity_poly.entity_id
_entity_poly.type
_entity_poly.pdbx_seq_one_letter_code
_entity_poly.pdbx_strand_id
1 'polypeptide(L)' 'MPEESTFAAIQRRQIEVTVGELLLATDHYTRLEVIERLHHLIAHADHSLDISRLSEVAQEELRELNLLPER' A
#
# COMPACT_ATOMS: atom_id res chain seq x y z
N MET A 1 22.21 2.52 0.71
CA MET A 1 20.75 2.63 0.45
C MET A 1 20.40 4.09 0.68
N PRO A 2 19.77 4.81 -0.26
CA PRO A 2 19.28 6.14 0.03
C PRO A 2 18.26 6.05 1.18
N GLU A 3 18.33 6.99 2.11
CA GLU A 3 17.41 7.04 3.24
C GLU A 3 15.99 7.37 2.75
N GLU A 4 14.98 6.71 3.31
CA GLU A 4 13.56 6.99 3.03
C GLU A 4 13.27 8.46 3.36
N SER A 5 12.71 9.21 2.40
CA SER A 5 12.34 10.60 2.64
C SER A 5 11.17 10.69 3.64
N THR A 6 11.03 11.84 4.32
CA THR A 6 9.87 12.07 5.20
C THR A 6 8.54 11.91 4.46
N PHE A 7 8.49 12.33 3.19
CA PHE A 7 7.30 12.18 2.37
C PHE A 7 7.00 10.70 2.05
N ALA A 8 8.03 9.92 1.71
CA ALA A 8 7.90 8.48 1.51
C ALA A 8 7.41 7.76 2.79
N ALA A 9 7.91 8.15 3.97
CA ALA A 9 7.44 7.59 5.24
C ALA A 9 5.95 7.89 5.51
N ILE A 10 5.47 9.08 5.14
CA ILE A 10 4.04 9.42 5.21
C ILE A 10 3.22 8.56 4.25
N GLN A 11 3.67 8.44 3.00
CA GLN A 11 2.99 7.60 2.00
C GLN A 11 2.93 6.13 2.42
N ARG A 12 4.01 5.60 3.00
CA ARG A 12 4.03 4.26 3.59
C ARG A 12 2.94 4.09 4.64
N ARG A 13 2.80 5.06 5.55
CA ARG A 13 1.75 5.03 6.57
C ARG A 13 0.35 5.11 5.96
N GLN A 14 0.18 5.90 4.90
CA GLN A 14 -1.09 5.99 4.18
C GLN A 14 -1.45 4.65 3.53
N ILE A 15 -0.49 3.99 2.88
CA ILE A 15 -0.68 2.64 2.31
C ILE A 15 -1.12 1.64 3.38
N GLU A 16 -0.45 1.62 4.54
CA GLU A 16 -0.82 0.73 5.67
C GLU A 16 -2.26 0.96 6.15
N VAL A 17 -2.66 2.22 6.29
CA VAL A 17 -4.02 2.56 6.71
C VAL A 17 -5.03 2.10 5.66
N THR A 18 -4.75 2.36 4.38
CA THR A 18 -5.65 1.97 3.28
C THR A 18 -5.73 0.45 3.10
N VAL A 19 -4.67 -0.31 3.39
CA VAL A 19 -4.77 -1.78 3.47
C VAL A 19 -5.63 -2.21 4.67
N GLY A 20 -5.50 -1.55 5.82
CA GLY A 20 -6.40 -1.78 6.95
C GLY A 20 -7.87 -1.53 6.59
N GLU A 21 -8.16 -0.48 5.81
CA GLU A 21 -9.49 -0.22 5.26
C GLU A 21 -9.97 -1.36 4.35
N LEU A 22 -9.08 -1.89 3.50
CA LEU A 22 -9.39 -2.99 2.57
C LEU A 22 -9.82 -4.26 3.31
N LEU A 23 -9.09 -4.61 4.37
CA LEU A 23 -9.34 -5.78 5.21
C LEU A 23 -10.67 -5.69 5.97
N LEU A 24 -11.12 -4.46 6.27
CA LEU A 24 -12.37 -4.20 6.97
C LEU A 24 -13.55 -3.94 6.03
N ALA A 25 -13.29 -3.74 4.73
CA ALA A 25 -14.32 -3.51 3.72
C ALA A 25 -15.10 -4.81 3.43
N THR A 26 -16.38 -4.84 3.85
CA THR A 26 -17.24 -6.03 3.72
C THR A 26 -18.14 -6.00 2.49
N ASP A 27 -18.39 -4.83 1.91
CA ASP A 27 -19.16 -4.68 0.68
C ASP A 27 -18.26 -4.52 -0.55
N HIS A 28 -18.79 -4.96 -1.70
CA HIS A 28 -18.05 -5.03 -2.95
C HIS A 28 -17.59 -3.66 -3.46
N TYR A 29 -18.42 -2.63 -3.33
CA TYR A 29 -18.13 -1.31 -3.91
C TYR A 29 -17.09 -0.55 -3.09
N THR A 30 -17.20 -0.59 -1.75
CA THR A 30 -16.16 -0.04 -0.87
C THR A 30 -14.83 -0.75 -1.10
N ARG A 31 -14.83 -2.09 -1.21
CA ARG A 31 -13.61 -2.83 -1.50
C ARG A 31 -12.96 -2.37 -2.81
N LEU A 32 -13.73 -2.18 -3.88
CA LEU A 32 -13.22 -1.67 -5.15
C LEU A 32 -12.64 -0.25 -5.03
N GLU A 33 -13.34 0.65 -4.33
CA GLU A 33 -12.86 2.02 -4.11
C GLU A 33 -11.51 2.04 -3.37
N VAL A 34 -11.37 1.20 -2.34
CA VAL A 34 -10.12 1.10 -1.58
C VAL A 34 -8.99 0.51 -2.43
N ILE A 35 -9.27 -0.49 -3.26
CA ILE A 35 -8.29 -1.06 -4.21
C ILE A 35 -7.79 0.00 -5.19
N GLU A 36 -8.68 0.77 -5.82
CA GLU A 36 -8.32 1.87 -6.72
C GLU A 36 -7.43 2.91 -6.02
N ARG A 37 -7.74 3.23 -4.77
CA ARG A 37 -6.94 4.15 -3.96
C ARG A 37 -5.53 3.59 -3.70
N LEU A 38 -5.41 2.29 -3.38
CA LEU A 38 -4.10 1.63 -3.23
C LEU A 38 -3.30 1.66 -4.53
N HIS A 39 -3.93 1.38 -5.66
CA HIS A 39 -3.32 1.52 -6.99
C HIS A 39 -2.75 2.92 -7.19
N HIS A 40 -3.53 3.95 -6.89
CA HIS A 40 -3.11 5.34 -7.05
C HIS A 40 -1.92 5.69 -6.15
N LEU A 41 -1.95 5.28 -4.88
CA LEU A 41 -0.87 5.54 -3.91
C LEU A 41 0.44 4.87 -4.32
N ILE A 42 0.38 3.62 -4.76
CA ILE A 42 1.57 2.86 -5.19
C ILE A 42 2.11 3.41 -6.51
N ALA A 43 1.24 3.71 -7.48
CA ALA A 43 1.68 4.21 -8.79
C ALA A 43 2.39 5.57 -8.73
N HIS A 44 2.07 6.39 -7.71
CA HIS A 44 2.67 7.71 -7.50
C HIS A 44 3.58 7.74 -6.27
N ALA A 45 3.97 6.58 -5.77
CA ALA A 45 4.86 6.46 -4.63
C ALA A 45 6.17 7.21 -4.89
N ASP A 46 6.66 7.89 -3.86
CA ASP A 46 8.00 8.47 -3.94
C ASP A 46 9.03 7.36 -4.15
N HIS A 47 10.01 7.61 -5.02
CA HIS A 47 11.05 6.65 -5.37
C HIS A 47 11.90 6.14 -4.19
N SER A 48 11.91 6.86 -3.06
CA SER A 48 12.59 6.44 -1.83
C SER A 48 11.70 5.59 -0.89
N LEU A 49 10.45 5.31 -1.28
CA LEU A 49 9.53 4.45 -0.52
C LEU A 49 10.11 3.05 -0.35
N ASP A 50 10.32 2.66 0.89
CA ASP A 50 10.83 1.34 1.25
C ASP A 50 9.66 0.41 1.59
N ILE A 51 9.16 -0.30 0.58
CA ILE A 51 8.06 -1.28 0.70
C ILE A 51 8.38 -2.41 1.68
N SER A 52 9.66 -2.70 1.94
CA SER A 52 10.05 -3.75 2.89
C SER A 52 9.72 -3.40 4.34
N ARG A 53 9.47 -2.11 4.61
CA ARG A 53 9.04 -1.59 5.93
C ARG A 53 7.53 -1.59 6.12
N LEU A 54 6.75 -2.03 5.12
CA LEU A 54 5.34 -2.32 5.32
C LEU A 54 5.20 -3.56 6.20
N SER A 55 4.12 -3.64 6.97
CA SER A 55 3.75 -4.81 7.74
C SER A 55 3.61 -6.04 6.84
N GLU A 56 3.86 -7.23 7.38
CA GLU A 56 3.79 -8.47 6.59
C GLU A 56 2.42 -8.66 5.94
N VAL A 57 1.36 -8.37 6.70
CA VAL A 57 -0.02 -8.38 6.22
C VAL A 57 -0.21 -7.42 5.06
N ALA A 58 0.28 -6.18 5.17
CA ALA A 58 0.17 -5.22 4.07
C ALA A 58 0.93 -5.68 2.82
N GLN A 59 2.11 -6.26 2.98
CA GLN A 59 2.85 -6.80 1.84
C GLN A 59 2.14 -7.97 1.17
N GLU A 60 1.49 -8.84 1.95
CA GLU A 60 0.70 -9.97 1.44
C GLU A 60 -0.50 -9.48 0.62
N GLU A 61 -1.35 -8.62 1.21
CA GLU A 61 -2.52 -8.06 0.53
C GLU A 61 -2.15 -7.32 -0.76
N LEU A 62 -1.09 -6.51 -0.73
CA LEU A 62 -0.64 -5.81 -1.93
C LEU A 62 -0.10 -6.76 -3.01
N ARG A 63 0.51 -7.90 -2.65
CA ARG A 63 0.91 -8.92 -3.62
C ARG A 63 -0.30 -9.63 -4.22
N GLU A 64 -1.30 -9.98 -3.41
CA GLU A 64 -2.55 -10.57 -3.92
C GLU A 64 -3.26 -9.66 -4.93
N LEU A 65 -3.14 -8.35 -4.73
CA LEU A 65 -3.62 -7.33 -5.66
C LEU A 65 -2.68 -7.05 -6.85
N ASN A 66 -1.54 -7.73 -6.95
CA ASN A 66 -0.48 -7.49 -7.95
C ASN A 66 0.09 -6.05 -7.93
N LEU A 67 0.05 -5.40 -6.77
CA LEU A 67 0.60 -4.06 -6.53
C LEU A 67 2.07 -4.07 -6.11
N LEU A 68 2.56 -5.22 -5.65
CA LEU A 68 3.97 -5.47 -5.37
C LEU A 68 4.45 -6.69 -6.17
N PRO A 69 5.75 -6.76 -6.51
CA PRO A 69 6.30 -7.94 -7.16
C PRO A 69 6.13 -9.19 -6.28
N GLU A 70 5.88 -10.33 -6.94
CA GLU A 70 5.94 -11.63 -6.28
C GLU A 70 7.37 -11.89 -5.77
N ARG A 71 7.48 -12.61 -4.65
CA ARG A 71 8.76 -12.90 -4.00
C ARG A 71 9.67 -13.79 -4.84
#